data_AF-A0A7Z0EA40-F1
#
_entry.id   AF-A0A7Z0EA40-F1
#
_cell.length_a   1.000
_cell.length_b   1.000
_cell.length_c   1.000
_cell.angle_alpha   90.00
_cell.angle_beta   90.00
_cell.angle_gamma   90.00
#
_symmetry.space_group_name_H-M   'P 1'
#
loop_
_entity.id
_entity.type
_entity.pdbx_description
1 polymer ?
#
loop_
_entity_poly.entity_id
_entity_poly.type
_entity_poly.pdbx_seq_one_letter_code
_entity_poly.pdbx_strand_id
1 'polypeptide(L)'
;MSVSLVIGAISVIASVSVDVALRDPDGFLGPAWVRLPLLGLLLFAVGLVPAAVRRSGWKNIGPGVVDVLRYEWSLRRLLYIATGLATFYVCYVGYRNLKNVLPVHRDGVLFDQELLELDKWMFGGVDPAIVLHDMFGVDFTAQVLSFVYMAYLPLIPITLGIFLVLNRNLAVGAWYATTLSLNWVIGTASYYLYPALGPIYARPDLYASLPDTTVAGLQDALLNNRLQFLSNPESSEVIHGVAAFASLHTSITFAAAYFMQRTGQHLGVRIFAWTFFGLTVLATLYFGWHYIVDDIVGVIIGYLAVAIAAAATGHGFFGEKSIVAKALNRRRLTEGQGQVRDAVDHQIHHHAAAQDAGKRSVQHQHQHQHPDHHLAQQPSAAQDRRPRQNAPLQDPRHEPS
;
A
#
# COMPACT_ATOMS: atom_id res chain seq x y z
N MET A 1 17.81 0.13 12.08
CA MET A 1 18.36 0.04 13.46
C MET A 1 19.17 1.28 13.83
N SER A 2 20.18 1.69 13.06
CA SER A 2 20.97 2.90 13.41
C SER A 2 20.10 4.15 13.58
N VAL A 3 19.19 4.41 12.63
CA VAL A 3 18.25 5.54 12.69
C VAL A 3 17.40 5.52 13.97
N SER A 4 16.87 4.35 14.37
CA SER A 4 16.03 4.23 15.55
C SER A 4 16.82 4.44 16.85
N LEU A 5 18.07 3.97 16.90
CA LEU A 5 18.93 4.22 18.07
C LEU A 5 19.26 5.71 18.21
N VAL A 6 19.56 6.39 17.11
CA VAL A 6 19.89 7.82 17.11
C VAL A 6 18.67 8.64 17.57
N ILE A 7 17.50 8.46 16.95
CA ILE A 7 16.31 9.23 17.36
C ILE A 7 15.84 8.87 18.77
N GLY A 8 15.99 7.61 19.19
CA GLY A 8 15.70 7.18 20.56
C GLY A 8 16.60 7.89 21.57
N ALA A 9 17.91 7.94 21.32
CA ALA A 9 18.86 8.65 22.16
C ALA A 9 18.58 10.17 22.20
N ILE A 10 18.36 10.79 21.03
CA ILE A 10 18.01 12.22 20.94
C ILE A 10 16.73 12.51 21.72
N SER A 11 15.72 11.65 21.62
CA SER A 11 14.47 11.80 22.36
C SER A 11 14.67 11.73 23.87
N VAL A 12 15.50 10.80 24.36
CA VAL A 12 15.82 10.72 25.79
C VAL A 12 16.58 11.96 26.25
N ILE A 13 17.60 12.39 25.48
CA ILE A 13 18.41 13.57 25.81
C ILE A 13 17.52 14.83 25.85
N ALA A 14 16.68 15.03 24.84
CA ALA A 14 15.77 16.18 24.77
C ALA A 14 14.81 16.19 25.96
N SER A 15 14.18 15.06 26.28
CA SER A 15 13.29 14.90 27.44
C SER A 15 14.00 15.25 28.77
N VAL A 16 15.17 14.66 29.02
CA VAL A 16 15.94 14.91 30.25
C VAL A 16 16.40 16.36 30.36
N SER A 17 16.74 17.01 29.24
CA SER A 17 17.24 18.39 29.25
C SER A 17 16.21 19.44 29.69
N VAL A 18 14.92 19.09 29.64
CA VAL A 18 13.81 19.99 30.03
C VAL A 18 12.95 19.41 31.16
N ASP A 19 13.44 18.37 31.84
CA ASP A 19 12.75 17.64 32.91
C ASP A 19 11.32 17.18 32.57
N VAL A 20 11.10 16.80 31.31
CA VAL A 20 9.82 16.24 30.84
C VAL A 20 10.00 14.75 30.61
N ALA A 21 9.28 13.94 31.39
CA ALA A 21 9.33 12.48 31.29
C ALA A 21 9.00 11.98 29.87
N LEU A 22 9.77 11.01 29.39
CA LEU A 22 9.51 10.31 28.14
C LEU A 22 8.18 9.54 28.27
N ARG A 23 7.27 9.70 27.32
CA ARG A 23 5.95 9.07 27.34
C ARG A 23 5.77 8.08 26.21
N ASP A 24 5.12 6.96 26.53
CA ASP A 24 4.56 6.12 25.47
C ASP A 24 3.36 6.84 24.86
N PRO A 25 3.31 7.05 23.54
CA PRO A 25 2.15 7.67 22.92
C PRO A 25 0.93 6.77 23.09
N ASP A 26 -0.12 7.29 23.73
CA ASP A 26 -1.40 6.59 23.83
C ASP A 26 -1.84 6.09 22.47
N GLY A 27 -2.24 4.82 22.43
CA GLY A 27 -2.76 4.17 21.24
C GLY A 27 -4.24 3.89 21.41
N PHE A 28 -4.94 3.82 20.28
CA PHE A 28 -6.32 3.31 20.22
C PHE A 28 -6.51 1.94 20.91
N LEU A 29 -5.44 1.14 21.08
CA LEU A 29 -5.46 -0.18 21.73
C LEU A 29 -4.99 -0.16 23.20
N GLY A 30 -4.95 1.00 23.86
CA GLY A 30 -4.49 1.12 25.24
C GLY A 30 -2.95 1.16 25.40
N PRO A 31 -2.43 0.86 26.61
CA PRO A 31 -1.01 1.00 26.94
C PRO A 31 -0.10 0.14 26.04
N ALA A 32 1.15 0.56 25.78
CA ALA A 32 2.09 -0.23 24.95
C ALA A 32 2.24 -1.70 25.37
N TRP A 33 2.25 -1.99 26.67
CA TRP A 33 2.42 -3.36 27.15
C TRP A 33 1.22 -4.27 26.81
N VAL A 34 0.06 -3.70 26.48
CA VAL A 34 -1.11 -4.41 25.91
C VAL A 34 -1.08 -4.36 24.39
N ARG A 35 -0.89 -3.16 23.84
CA ARG A 35 -0.93 -2.87 22.41
C ARG A 35 0.14 -3.59 21.61
N LEU A 36 1.39 -3.63 22.08
CA LEU A 36 2.51 -4.22 21.34
C LEU A 36 2.38 -5.75 21.23
N PRO A 37 2.06 -6.51 22.30
CA PRO A 37 1.73 -7.94 22.15
C PRO A 37 0.54 -8.19 21.25
N LEU A 38 -0.55 -7.40 21.37
CA LEU A 38 -1.72 -7.52 20.50
C LEU A 38 -1.39 -7.27 19.03
N LEU A 39 -0.60 -6.24 18.74
CA LEU A 39 -0.14 -5.94 17.39
C LEU A 39 0.75 -7.09 16.87
N GLY A 40 1.64 -7.61 17.70
CA GLY A 40 2.45 -8.78 17.38
C GLY A 40 1.62 -10.01 17.04
N LEU A 41 0.59 -10.32 17.85
CA LEU A 41 -0.35 -11.42 17.63
C LEU A 41 -1.21 -11.20 16.38
N LEU A 42 -1.71 -9.99 16.16
CA LEU A 42 -2.50 -9.64 14.98
C LEU A 42 -1.66 -9.79 13.71
N LEU A 43 -0.44 -9.27 13.73
CA LEU A 43 0.50 -9.39 12.62
C LEU A 43 0.89 -10.85 12.36
N PHE A 44 1.11 -11.63 13.41
CA PHE A 44 1.34 -13.06 13.31
C PHE A 44 0.15 -13.79 12.69
N ALA A 45 -1.07 -13.51 13.16
CA ALA A 45 -2.30 -14.08 12.63
C ALA A 45 -2.53 -13.67 11.16
N VAL A 46 -2.34 -12.40 10.82
CA VAL A 46 -2.46 -11.88 9.46
C VAL A 46 -1.39 -12.48 8.54
N GLY A 47 -0.21 -12.80 9.05
CA GLY A 47 0.81 -13.50 8.27
C GLY A 47 0.57 -14.99 8.11
N LEU A 48 -0.02 -15.62 9.12
CA LEU A 48 -0.21 -17.06 9.19
C LEU A 48 -1.48 -17.52 8.48
N VAL A 49 -2.61 -16.84 8.71
CA VAL A 49 -3.94 -17.25 8.23
C VAL A 49 -4.04 -17.20 6.70
N PRO A 50 -3.71 -16.10 5.99
CA PRO A 50 -3.76 -16.05 4.53
C PRO A 50 -2.75 -17.00 3.88
N ALA A 51 -1.58 -17.19 4.50
CA ALA A 51 -0.59 -18.14 4.01
C ALA A 51 -1.09 -19.59 4.15
N ALA A 52 -1.71 -19.94 5.27
CA ALA A 52 -2.31 -21.26 5.53
C ALA A 52 -3.50 -21.52 4.60
N VAL A 53 -4.38 -20.53 4.42
CA VAL A 53 -5.53 -20.62 3.51
C VAL A 53 -5.09 -20.78 2.05
N ARG A 54 -4.07 -20.04 1.59
CA ARG A 54 -3.53 -20.21 0.23
C ARG A 54 -2.93 -21.59 -0.01
N ARG A 55 -2.37 -22.23 1.04
CA ARG A 55 -1.67 -23.51 0.92
C ARG A 55 -2.59 -24.71 1.03
N SER A 56 -3.55 -24.68 1.96
CA SER A 56 -4.38 -25.85 2.30
C SER A 56 -5.88 -25.61 2.15
N GLY A 57 -6.30 -24.39 1.79
CA GLY A 57 -7.70 -24.00 1.71
C GLY A 57 -8.33 -23.76 3.09
N TRP A 58 -9.47 -23.08 3.11
CA TRP A 58 -10.16 -22.69 4.36
C TRP A 58 -10.57 -23.89 5.22
N LYS A 59 -10.93 -25.02 4.58
CA LYS A 59 -11.41 -26.23 5.26
C LYS A 59 -10.29 -27.02 5.97
N ASN A 60 -9.03 -26.84 5.57
CA ASN A 60 -7.88 -27.56 6.14
C ASN A 60 -6.82 -26.58 6.69
N ILE A 61 -7.26 -25.53 7.38
CA ILE A 61 -6.36 -24.48 7.87
C ILE A 61 -5.37 -24.99 8.92
N GLY A 62 -5.74 -25.98 9.76
CA GLY A 62 -4.87 -26.52 10.81
C GLY A 62 -3.56 -27.12 10.27
N PRO A 63 -3.61 -28.11 9.35
CA PRO A 63 -2.42 -28.62 8.68
C PRO A 63 -1.66 -27.53 7.91
N GLY A 64 -2.37 -26.61 7.26
CA GLY A 64 -1.76 -25.48 6.56
C GLY A 64 -0.98 -24.53 7.47
N VAL A 65 -1.46 -24.29 8.70
CA VAL A 65 -0.77 -23.51 9.73
C VAL A 65 0.53 -24.19 10.14
N VAL A 66 0.51 -25.50 10.42
CA VAL A 66 1.71 -26.27 10.81
C VAL A 66 2.77 -26.21 9.71
N ASP A 67 2.34 -26.35 8.47
CA ASP A 67 3.21 -26.28 7.30
C ASP A 67 3.80 -24.87 7.09
N VAL A 68 3.00 -23.82 7.22
CA VAL A 68 3.47 -22.43 7.11
C VAL A 68 4.45 -22.11 8.24
N LEU A 69 4.19 -22.57 9.46
CA LEU A 69 5.11 -22.39 10.59
C LEU A 69 6.46 -23.09 10.35
N ARG A 70 6.43 -24.32 9.84
CA ARG A 70 7.66 -25.10 9.59
C ARG A 70 8.48 -24.57 8.41
N TYR A 71 7.83 -24.14 7.33
CA TYR A 71 8.52 -23.85 6.06
C TYR A 71 8.61 -22.38 5.70
N GLU A 72 7.72 -21.52 6.20
CA GLU A 72 7.72 -20.08 5.88
C GLU A 72 8.13 -19.19 7.07
N TRP A 73 7.96 -19.63 8.32
CA TRP A 73 8.30 -18.86 9.52
C TRP A 73 9.58 -19.37 10.20
N SER A 74 10.70 -19.28 9.48
CA SER A 74 12.01 -19.50 10.09
C SER A 74 12.30 -18.48 11.19
N LEU A 75 13.10 -18.86 12.19
CA LEU A 75 13.56 -17.95 13.25
C LEU A 75 14.21 -16.69 12.66
N ARG A 76 14.96 -16.81 11.56
CA ARG A 76 15.54 -15.67 10.85
C ARG A 76 14.46 -14.68 10.40
N ARG A 77 13.38 -15.15 9.76
CA ARG A 77 12.27 -14.28 9.34
C ARG A 77 11.60 -13.59 10.53
N LEU A 78 11.36 -14.34 11.61
CA LEU A 78 10.79 -13.78 12.83
C LEU A 78 11.66 -12.67 13.41
N LEU A 79 12.98 -12.87 13.47
CA LEU A 79 13.94 -11.85 13.93
C LEU A 79 13.93 -10.60 13.03
N TYR A 80 13.83 -10.75 11.71
CA TYR A 80 13.72 -9.60 10.80
C TYR A 80 12.42 -8.81 11.01
N ILE A 81 11.29 -9.50 11.14
CA ILE A 81 9.99 -8.86 11.41
C ILE A 81 10.04 -8.14 12.76
N ALA A 82 10.50 -8.82 13.82
CA ALA A 82 10.61 -8.23 15.15
C ALA A 82 11.53 -7.01 15.15
N THR A 83 12.67 -7.08 14.48
CA THR A 83 13.60 -5.95 14.35
C THR A 83 12.95 -4.79 13.57
N GLY A 84 12.25 -5.07 12.48
CA GLY A 84 11.54 -4.05 11.70
C GLY A 84 10.47 -3.33 12.54
N LEU A 85 9.66 -4.07 13.29
CA LEU A 85 8.64 -3.51 14.17
C LEU A 85 9.24 -2.72 15.34
N ALA A 86 10.26 -3.28 16.00
CA ALA A 86 10.92 -2.61 17.12
C ALA A 86 11.57 -1.30 16.67
N THR A 87 12.29 -1.31 15.53
CA THR A 87 12.93 -0.10 15.01
C THR A 87 11.91 0.95 14.58
N PHE A 88 10.82 0.56 13.91
CA PHE A 88 9.70 1.44 13.62
C PHE A 88 9.12 2.06 14.90
N TYR A 89 8.85 1.23 15.91
CA TYR A 89 8.21 1.68 17.14
C TYR A 89 9.10 2.65 17.92
N VAL A 90 10.39 2.37 18.03
CA VAL A 90 11.36 3.30 18.65
C VAL A 90 11.40 4.63 17.88
N CYS A 91 11.40 4.61 16.54
CA CYS A 91 11.31 5.84 15.75
C CYS A 91 10.01 6.61 16.02
N TYR A 92 8.88 5.91 16.09
CA TYR A 92 7.57 6.51 16.35
C TYR A 92 7.49 7.14 17.75
N VAL A 93 7.94 6.44 18.78
CA VAL A 93 8.01 6.95 20.17
C VAL A 93 8.96 8.14 20.25
N GLY A 94 10.15 8.03 19.66
CA GLY A 94 11.13 9.12 19.66
C GLY A 94 10.60 10.37 18.98
N TYR A 95 9.97 10.23 17.80
CA TYR A 95 9.28 11.32 17.11
C TYR A 95 8.20 11.95 17.98
N ARG A 96 7.29 11.16 18.56
CA ARG A 96 6.18 11.68 19.35
C ARG A 96 6.65 12.46 20.58
N ASN A 97 7.71 12.00 21.24
CA ASN A 97 8.29 12.70 22.38
C ASN A 97 9.05 13.96 21.97
N LEU A 98 9.84 13.90 20.90
CA LEU A 98 10.52 15.09 20.38
C LEU A 98 9.52 16.16 19.94
N LYS A 99 8.39 15.76 19.34
CA LYS A 99 7.27 16.67 19.04
C LYS A 99 6.62 17.22 20.32
N ASN A 100 6.54 16.42 21.36
CA ASN A 100 5.95 16.82 22.65
C ASN A 100 6.75 17.94 23.32
N VAL A 101 8.08 17.79 23.41
CA VAL A 101 8.97 18.74 24.09
C VAL A 101 9.40 19.93 23.23
N LEU A 102 9.02 19.93 21.95
CA LEU A 102 9.33 20.98 20.99
C LEU A 102 9.01 22.40 21.47
N PRO A 103 7.81 22.72 22.01
CA PRO A 103 7.50 24.09 22.41
C PRO A 103 8.32 24.56 23.61
N VAL A 104 8.91 23.65 24.40
CA VAL A 104 9.84 24.03 25.49
C VAL A 104 11.23 24.36 24.93
N HIS A 105 11.69 23.61 23.92
CA HIS A 105 13.00 23.84 23.29
C HIS A 105 13.01 25.04 22.33
N ARG A 106 11.86 25.33 21.73
CA ARG A 106 11.66 26.44 20.78
C ARG A 106 10.63 27.41 21.34
N ASP A 107 10.75 27.74 22.62
CA ASP A 107 9.82 28.61 23.31
C ASP A 107 9.72 29.98 22.63
N GLY A 108 8.49 30.49 22.51
CA GLY A 108 8.18 31.75 21.84
C GLY A 108 8.44 31.79 20.33
N VAL A 109 8.86 30.68 19.69
CA VAL A 109 9.16 30.65 18.25
C VAL A 109 8.05 29.91 17.49
N LEU A 110 7.34 30.65 16.64
CA LEU A 110 6.35 30.12 15.70
C LEU A 110 6.44 30.89 14.38
N PHE A 111 6.37 30.17 13.27
CA PHE A 111 6.44 30.74 11.92
C PHE A 111 5.06 30.82 11.22
N ASP A 112 3.98 30.68 11.98
CA ASP A 112 2.61 30.64 11.44
C ASP A 112 2.25 31.91 10.64
N GLN A 113 2.77 33.09 11.04
CA GLN A 113 2.49 34.35 10.35
C GLN A 113 3.18 34.41 8.98
N GLU A 114 4.46 34.06 8.90
CA GLU A 114 5.22 34.03 7.66
C GLU A 114 4.65 32.99 6.69
N LEU A 115 4.21 31.85 7.22
CA LEU A 115 3.59 30.79 6.44
C LEU A 115 2.20 31.19 5.93
N LEU A 116 1.39 31.90 6.72
CA LEU A 116 0.11 32.48 6.28
C LEU A 116 0.31 33.49 5.13
N GLU A 117 1.30 34.37 5.25
CA GLU A 117 1.62 35.35 4.21
C GLU A 117 2.08 34.68 2.92
N LEU A 118 2.91 33.62 3.04
CA LEU A 118 3.33 32.81 1.91
C LEU A 118 2.14 32.10 1.24
N ASP A 119 1.23 31.51 2.01
CA ASP A 119 0.03 30.85 1.49
C ASP A 119 -0.86 31.84 0.73
N LYS A 120 -1.13 33.01 1.31
CA LYS A 120 -1.85 34.10 0.62
C LYS A 120 -1.17 34.51 -0.67
N TRP A 121 0.15 34.69 -0.66
CA TRP A 121 0.91 35.05 -1.85
C TRP A 121 0.80 33.98 -2.95
N MET A 122 0.93 32.69 -2.60
CA MET A 122 0.77 31.58 -3.55
C MET A 122 -0.64 31.48 -4.14
N PHE A 123 -1.66 31.92 -3.40
CA PHE A 123 -3.06 31.96 -3.84
C PHE A 123 -3.50 33.33 -4.40
N GLY A 124 -2.54 34.16 -4.84
CA GLY A 124 -2.85 35.42 -5.52
C GLY A 124 -3.48 36.50 -4.61
N GLY A 125 -3.20 36.44 -3.31
CA GLY A 125 -3.68 37.38 -2.29
C GLY A 125 -4.90 36.90 -1.50
N VAL A 126 -5.41 35.69 -1.76
CA VAL A 126 -6.57 35.12 -1.06
C VAL A 126 -6.11 33.98 -0.14
N ASP A 127 -6.72 33.86 1.03
CA ASP A 127 -6.47 32.74 1.94
C ASP A 127 -6.92 31.40 1.29
N PRO A 128 -6.07 30.35 1.25
CA PRO A 128 -6.43 29.07 0.65
C PRO A 128 -7.71 28.44 1.21
N ALA A 129 -7.98 28.64 2.51
CA ALA A 129 -9.19 28.16 3.17
C ALA A 129 -10.47 28.64 2.47
N ILE A 130 -10.53 29.93 2.13
CA ILE A 130 -11.69 30.54 1.46
C ILE A 130 -11.91 29.86 0.11
N VAL A 131 -10.85 29.72 -0.69
CA VAL A 131 -10.93 29.09 -2.01
C VAL A 131 -11.39 27.63 -1.91
N LEU A 132 -10.85 26.87 -0.95
CA LEU A 132 -11.21 25.48 -0.77
C LEU A 132 -12.65 25.30 -0.27
N HIS A 133 -13.10 26.13 0.67
CA HIS A 133 -14.46 26.06 1.21
C HIS A 133 -15.51 26.54 0.21
N ASP A 134 -15.21 27.57 -0.59
CA ASP A 134 -16.09 28.03 -1.67
C ASP A 134 -16.20 26.99 -2.79
N MET A 135 -15.09 26.37 -3.18
CA MET A 135 -15.06 25.43 -4.30
C MET A 135 -15.67 24.06 -3.96
N PHE A 136 -15.45 23.57 -2.74
CA PHE A 136 -15.89 22.24 -2.33
C PHE A 136 -17.11 22.24 -1.39
N GLY A 137 -17.50 23.40 -0.85
CA GLY A 137 -18.53 23.51 0.18
C GLY A 137 -18.06 23.03 1.56
N VAL A 138 -18.85 23.30 2.60
CA VAL A 138 -18.49 23.04 4.01
C VAL A 138 -19.17 21.81 4.62
N ASP A 139 -20.31 21.35 4.11
CA ASP A 139 -21.09 20.29 4.79
C ASP A 139 -20.64 18.87 4.42
N PHE A 140 -21.04 18.40 3.23
CA PHE A 140 -20.79 17.02 2.80
C PHE A 140 -19.29 16.75 2.62
N THR A 141 -18.57 17.69 2.02
CA THR A 141 -17.14 17.57 1.75
C THR A 141 -16.34 17.45 3.05
N ALA A 142 -16.69 18.22 4.10
CA ALA A 142 -16.04 18.08 5.39
C ALA A 142 -16.21 16.67 5.97
N GLN A 143 -17.41 16.06 5.91
CA GLN A 143 -17.59 14.71 6.43
C GLN A 143 -16.75 13.66 5.66
N VAL A 144 -16.70 13.77 4.33
CA VAL A 144 -15.89 12.87 3.49
C VAL A 144 -14.39 13.05 3.75
N LEU A 145 -13.90 14.28 3.76
CA LEU A 145 -12.49 14.56 4.00
C LEU A 145 -12.08 14.22 5.43
N SER A 146 -12.98 14.39 6.40
CA SER A 146 -12.77 13.96 7.79
C SER A 146 -12.54 12.45 7.86
N PHE A 147 -13.37 11.65 7.16
CA PHE A 147 -13.16 10.21 7.07
C PHE A 147 -11.80 9.86 6.42
N VAL A 148 -11.45 10.50 5.31
CA VAL A 148 -10.15 10.28 4.64
C VAL A 148 -8.98 10.59 5.59
N TYR A 149 -9.04 11.74 6.26
CA TYR A 149 -8.01 12.16 7.20
C TYR A 149 -7.87 11.16 8.36
N MET A 150 -8.98 10.70 8.94
CA MET A 150 -8.95 9.72 10.02
C MET A 150 -8.50 8.34 9.57
N ALA A 151 -8.78 7.94 8.33
CA ALA A 151 -8.36 6.66 7.76
C ALA A 151 -6.83 6.51 7.65
N TYR A 152 -6.09 7.62 7.67
CA TYR A 152 -4.62 7.61 7.75
C TYR A 152 -4.11 6.82 8.97
N LEU A 153 -4.73 7.00 10.14
CA LEU A 153 -4.27 6.42 11.41
C LEU A 153 -4.14 4.88 11.36
N PRO A 154 -5.16 4.11 10.92
CA PRO A 154 -5.02 2.66 10.79
C PRO A 154 -4.25 2.23 9.54
N LEU A 155 -4.27 3.00 8.45
CA LEU A 155 -3.70 2.58 7.17
C LEU A 155 -2.17 2.40 7.23
N ILE A 156 -1.47 3.24 7.99
CA ILE A 156 -0.01 3.14 8.13
C ILE A 156 0.45 1.85 8.83
N PRO A 157 -0.02 1.51 10.05
CA PRO A 157 0.38 0.26 10.70
C PRO A 157 -0.11 -0.98 9.92
N ILE A 158 -1.27 -0.90 9.26
CA ILE A 158 -1.76 -2.00 8.40
C ILE A 158 -0.81 -2.23 7.23
N THR A 159 -0.44 -1.18 6.48
CA THR A 159 0.48 -1.32 5.35
C THR A 159 1.86 -1.77 5.80
N LEU A 160 2.37 -1.29 6.93
CA LEU A 160 3.63 -1.80 7.51
C LEU A 160 3.53 -3.30 7.75
N GLY A 161 2.45 -3.75 8.39
CA GLY A 161 2.20 -5.15 8.66
C GLY A 161 2.17 -6.01 7.39
N ILE A 162 1.46 -5.55 6.37
CA ILE A 162 1.39 -6.20 5.06
C ILE A 162 2.79 -6.34 4.47
N PHE A 163 3.57 -5.26 4.42
CA PHE A 163 4.87 -5.30 3.76
C PHE A 163 5.93 -6.05 4.54
N LEU A 164 5.91 -5.96 5.87
CA LEU A 164 6.89 -6.59 6.73
C LEU A 164 6.61 -8.08 6.94
N VAL A 165 5.34 -8.46 7.06
CA VAL A 165 4.94 -9.84 7.36
C VAL A 165 4.60 -10.62 6.10
N LEU A 166 3.80 -10.07 5.17
CA LEU A 166 3.24 -10.84 4.06
C LEU A 166 4.18 -10.96 2.86
N ASN A 167 5.18 -10.07 2.74
CA ASN A 167 6.15 -10.21 1.66
C ASN A 167 7.15 -11.34 1.95
N ARG A 168 7.36 -12.17 0.92
CA ARG A 168 8.39 -13.21 0.93
C ARG A 168 9.81 -12.63 0.88
N ASN A 169 9.97 -11.46 0.27
CA ASN A 169 11.25 -10.75 0.24
C ASN A 169 11.36 -9.81 1.44
N LEU A 170 12.12 -10.23 2.44
CA LEU A 170 12.34 -9.47 3.67
C LEU A 170 13.01 -8.12 3.44
N ALA A 171 13.80 -7.99 2.37
CA ALA A 171 14.43 -6.72 2.01
C ALA A 171 13.38 -5.67 1.62
N VAL A 172 12.28 -6.07 0.96
CA VAL A 172 11.18 -5.16 0.61
C VAL A 172 10.44 -4.69 1.85
N GLY A 173 10.20 -5.59 2.81
CA GLY A 173 9.63 -5.24 4.11
C GLY A 173 10.54 -4.27 4.90
N ALA A 174 11.84 -4.55 4.93
CA ALA A 174 12.84 -3.67 5.54
C ALA A 174 12.90 -2.30 4.85
N TRP A 175 12.78 -2.25 3.51
CA TRP A 175 12.74 -1.01 2.74
C TRP A 175 11.53 -0.16 3.15
N TYR A 176 10.34 -0.75 3.24
CA TYR A 176 9.15 -0.02 3.65
C TYR A 176 9.24 0.45 5.11
N ALA A 177 9.63 -0.42 6.04
CA ALA A 177 9.79 -0.06 7.45
C ALA A 177 10.82 1.06 7.64
N THR A 178 11.92 1.02 6.90
CA THR A 178 12.97 2.06 6.91
C THR A 178 12.47 3.36 6.28
N THR A 179 11.70 3.27 5.17
CA THR A 179 11.07 4.43 4.52
C THR A 179 10.21 5.18 5.52
N LEU A 180 9.30 4.49 6.19
CA LEU A 180 8.44 5.15 7.15
C LEU A 180 9.28 5.67 8.34
N SER A 181 10.27 4.89 8.83
CA SER A 181 11.19 5.31 9.90
C SER A 181 11.85 6.65 9.62
N LEU A 182 12.36 6.82 8.40
CA LEU A 182 12.99 8.06 7.95
C LEU A 182 12.00 9.21 7.82
N ASN A 183 10.74 8.96 7.44
CA ASN A 183 9.72 10.01 7.42
C ASN A 183 9.59 10.65 8.82
N TRP A 184 9.41 9.86 9.89
CA TRP A 184 9.30 10.42 11.23
C TRP A 184 10.55 11.19 11.64
N VAL A 185 11.74 10.68 11.35
CA VAL A 185 13.00 11.32 11.76
C VAL A 185 13.20 12.65 11.04
N ILE A 186 13.06 12.66 9.71
CA ILE A 186 13.26 13.87 8.90
C ILE A 186 12.15 14.88 9.17
N GLY A 187 10.89 14.43 9.33
CA GLY A 187 9.78 15.29 9.73
C GLY A 187 9.98 15.88 11.12
N THR A 188 10.54 15.12 12.08
CA THR A 188 10.90 15.66 13.40
C THR A 188 11.90 16.80 13.26
N ALA A 189 12.93 16.63 12.41
CA ALA A 189 13.90 17.68 12.17
C ALA A 189 13.25 18.93 11.56
N SER A 190 12.31 18.79 10.62
CA SER A 190 11.62 19.95 10.03
C SER A 190 10.77 20.71 11.05
N TYR A 191 10.13 20.02 11.99
CA TYR A 191 9.37 20.67 13.08
C TYR A 191 10.24 21.60 13.93
N TYR A 192 11.51 21.24 14.18
CA TYR A 192 12.43 22.08 14.96
C TYR A 192 13.00 23.26 14.16
N LEU A 193 13.13 23.10 12.84
CA LEU A 193 13.60 24.14 11.94
C LEU A 193 12.54 25.24 11.78
N TYR A 194 11.30 24.84 11.49
CA TYR A 194 10.15 25.75 11.31
C TYR A 194 8.97 25.31 12.19
N PRO A 195 9.00 25.59 13.51
CA PRO A 195 7.86 25.37 14.37
C PRO A 195 6.63 26.16 13.87
N ALA A 196 5.50 25.47 13.70
CA ALA A 196 4.22 26.08 13.33
C ALA A 196 3.06 25.26 13.90
N LEU A 197 1.91 25.87 14.15
CA LEU A 197 0.72 25.21 14.66
C LEU A 197 -0.24 24.77 13.55
N GLY A 198 -0.39 25.61 12.53
CA GLY A 198 -1.25 25.40 11.37
C GLY A 198 -2.34 26.46 11.25
N PRO A 199 -2.89 26.67 10.03
CA PRO A 199 -3.90 27.69 9.75
C PRO A 199 -5.11 27.69 10.69
N ILE A 200 -5.61 26.52 11.10
CA ILE A 200 -6.79 26.39 11.98
C ILE A 200 -6.58 27.08 13.33
N TYR A 201 -5.34 27.07 13.85
CA TYR A 201 -5.01 27.67 15.13
C TYR A 201 -4.54 29.12 14.98
N ALA A 202 -3.92 29.46 13.85
CA ALA A 202 -3.43 30.81 13.59
C ALA A 202 -4.54 31.78 13.13
N ARG A 203 -5.51 31.29 12.36
CA ARG A 203 -6.66 32.04 11.81
C ARG A 203 -7.96 31.22 11.93
N PRO A 204 -8.43 30.95 13.16
CA PRO A 204 -9.63 30.14 13.39
C PRO A 204 -10.89 30.75 12.77
N ASP A 205 -10.91 32.06 12.54
CA ASP A 205 -12.00 32.77 11.87
C ASP A 205 -12.26 32.26 10.45
N LEU A 206 -11.22 31.80 9.74
CA LEU A 206 -11.35 31.26 8.37
C LEU A 206 -12.01 29.88 8.32
N TYR A 207 -12.12 29.19 9.45
CA TYR A 207 -12.62 27.82 9.54
C TYR A 207 -13.91 27.70 10.36
N ALA A 208 -14.44 28.82 10.87
CA ALA A 208 -15.59 28.86 11.76
C ALA A 208 -16.90 28.34 11.13
N SER A 209 -16.98 28.26 9.80
CA SER A 209 -18.13 27.72 9.07
C SER A 209 -18.09 26.20 8.88
N LEU A 210 -16.98 25.53 9.24
CA LEU A 210 -16.90 24.08 9.12
C LEU A 210 -17.82 23.41 10.16
N PRO A 211 -18.53 22.34 9.79
CA PRO A 211 -19.39 21.60 10.70
C PRO A 211 -18.56 20.80 11.71
N ASP A 212 -19.23 20.36 12.77
CA ASP A 212 -18.64 19.41 13.70
C ASP A 212 -18.35 18.07 12.98
N THR A 213 -17.10 17.62 13.11
CA THR A 213 -16.56 16.43 12.46
C THR A 213 -15.60 15.75 13.43
N THR A 214 -15.24 14.50 13.15
CA THR A 214 -14.18 13.81 13.90
C THR A 214 -12.85 14.58 13.87
N VAL A 215 -12.56 15.27 12.76
CA VAL A 215 -11.38 16.14 12.65
C VAL A 215 -11.49 17.38 13.53
N ALA A 216 -12.66 18.03 13.60
CA ALA A 216 -12.88 19.17 14.50
C ALA A 216 -12.66 18.76 15.97
N GLY A 217 -13.26 17.65 16.41
CA GLY A 217 -13.01 17.11 17.75
C GLY A 217 -11.54 16.76 18.01
N LEU A 218 -10.80 16.31 17.00
CA LEU A 218 -9.35 16.09 17.10
C LEU A 218 -8.57 17.41 17.21
N GLN A 219 -8.96 18.46 16.48
CA GLN A 219 -8.34 19.79 16.55
C GLN A 219 -8.49 20.38 17.94
N ASP A 220 -9.69 20.31 18.51
CA ASP A 220 -9.98 20.76 19.86
C ASP A 220 -9.21 19.96 20.91
N ALA A 221 -9.21 18.63 20.80
CA ALA A 221 -8.45 17.77 21.70
C ALA A 221 -6.94 18.11 21.68
N LEU A 222 -6.35 18.31 20.50
CA LEU A 222 -4.93 18.64 20.38
C LEU A 222 -4.61 20.05 20.90
N LEU A 223 -5.50 21.03 20.71
CA LEU A 223 -5.33 22.37 21.27
C LEU A 223 -5.40 22.35 22.80
N ASN A 224 -6.39 21.65 23.36
CA ASN A 224 -6.54 21.49 24.80
C ASN A 224 -5.32 20.78 25.40
N ASN A 225 -4.85 19.72 24.75
CA ASN A 225 -3.63 19.01 25.12
C ASN A 225 -2.41 19.94 25.12
N ARG A 226 -2.27 20.81 24.12
CA ARG A 226 -1.22 21.82 24.06
C ARG A 226 -1.30 22.76 25.25
N LEU A 227 -2.45 23.36 25.50
CA LEU A 227 -2.64 24.34 26.57
C LEU A 227 -2.36 23.73 27.94
N GLN A 228 -2.80 22.50 28.18
CA GLN A 228 -2.51 21.76 29.40
C GLN A 228 -1.02 21.41 29.53
N PHE A 229 -0.36 21.04 28.44
CA PHE A 229 1.08 20.79 28.45
C PHE A 229 1.87 22.06 28.75
N LEU A 230 1.52 23.19 28.13
CA LEU A 230 2.21 24.46 28.33
C LEU A 230 1.99 25.05 29.73
N SER A 231 0.86 24.78 30.38
CA SER A 231 0.60 25.28 31.74
C SER A 231 1.45 24.58 32.80
N ASN A 232 1.83 23.32 32.57
CA ASN A 232 2.75 22.58 33.44
C ASN A 232 3.47 21.45 32.67
N PRO A 233 4.57 21.75 31.95
CA PRO A 233 5.25 20.76 31.10
C PRO A 233 5.80 19.55 31.87
N GLU A 234 6.36 19.79 33.05
CA GLU A 234 7.04 18.79 33.90
C GLU A 234 6.05 17.73 34.44
N SER A 235 4.86 18.17 34.87
CA SER A 235 3.86 17.29 35.49
C SER A 235 2.66 16.96 34.60
N SER A 236 2.58 17.50 33.37
CA SER A 236 1.49 17.16 32.46
C SER A 236 1.50 15.66 32.22
N GLU A 237 0.34 15.03 32.05
CA GLU A 237 0.25 13.62 31.59
C GLU A 237 -0.07 13.55 30.09
N VAL A 238 -0.42 14.69 29.50
CA VAL A 238 -0.95 14.79 28.13
C VAL A 238 0.12 15.15 27.10
N ILE A 239 0.04 14.53 25.91
CA ILE A 239 0.95 14.76 24.79
C ILE A 239 0.42 15.91 23.92
N HIS A 240 1.22 16.98 23.81
CA HIS A 240 0.96 18.20 23.04
C HIS A 240 0.58 17.90 21.58
N GLY A 241 1.40 17.17 20.83
CA GLY A 241 1.04 16.61 19.53
C GLY A 241 0.81 17.57 18.34
N VAL A 242 0.76 18.90 18.53
CA VAL A 242 0.57 19.89 17.44
C VAL A 242 1.91 20.28 16.82
N ALA A 243 2.01 20.16 15.49
CA ALA A 243 3.04 20.81 14.68
C ALA A 243 2.62 20.68 13.20
N ALA A 244 2.63 21.80 12.48
CA ALA A 244 2.23 21.88 11.09
C ALA A 244 3.43 21.61 10.15
N PHE A 245 4.47 22.45 10.15
CA PHE A 245 5.53 22.33 9.15
C PHE A 245 6.58 21.26 9.51
N ALA A 246 6.85 20.22 8.73
CA ALA A 246 6.24 19.85 7.44
C ALA A 246 5.18 18.75 7.61
N SER A 247 4.32 18.60 6.61
CA SER A 247 3.19 17.67 6.65
C SER A 247 3.63 16.21 6.56
N LEU A 248 3.64 15.52 7.71
CA LEU A 248 3.93 14.09 7.77
C LEU A 248 2.82 13.23 7.16
N HIS A 249 1.57 13.70 7.17
CA HIS A 249 0.47 13.04 6.49
C HIS A 249 0.76 12.94 4.99
N THR A 250 1.11 14.06 4.38
CA THR A 250 1.50 14.16 2.97
C THR A 250 2.77 13.37 2.68
N SER A 251 3.79 13.51 3.53
CA SER A 251 5.06 12.78 3.38
C SER A 251 4.88 11.26 3.39
N ILE A 252 4.15 10.73 4.36
CA ILE A 252 3.99 9.28 4.53
C ILE A 252 3.05 8.70 3.47
N THR A 253 1.94 9.37 3.14
CA THR A 253 1.02 8.89 2.10
C THR A 253 1.64 8.95 0.71
N PHE A 254 2.41 10.00 0.41
CA PHE A 254 3.24 10.07 -0.79
C PHE A 254 4.26 8.93 -0.82
N ALA A 255 5.03 8.75 0.26
CA ALA A 255 6.04 7.70 0.35
C ALA A 255 5.43 6.32 0.13
N ALA A 256 4.24 6.06 0.68
CA ALA A 256 3.50 4.83 0.45
C ALA A 256 3.11 4.67 -1.02
N ALA A 257 2.47 5.67 -1.64
CA ALA A 257 2.07 5.62 -3.05
C ALA A 257 3.26 5.44 -3.99
N TYR A 258 4.33 6.20 -3.76
CA TYR A 258 5.57 6.11 -4.51
C TYR A 258 6.26 4.74 -4.31
N PHE A 259 6.27 4.21 -3.10
CA PHE A 259 6.78 2.86 -2.83
C PHE A 259 5.97 1.77 -3.54
N MET A 260 4.63 1.84 -3.55
CA MET A 260 3.77 0.90 -4.28
C MET A 260 4.03 0.97 -5.79
N GLN A 261 4.23 2.19 -6.30
CA GLN A 261 4.62 2.44 -7.68
C GLN A 261 5.96 1.80 -8.01
N ARG A 262 6.96 1.96 -7.14
CA ARG A 262 8.34 1.47 -7.34
C ARG A 262 8.48 -0.04 -7.19
N THR A 263 7.67 -0.65 -6.34
CA THR A 263 7.63 -2.12 -6.16
C THR A 263 6.76 -2.83 -7.19
N GLY A 264 6.09 -2.09 -8.09
CA GLY A 264 5.28 -2.65 -9.17
C GLY A 264 4.03 -3.36 -8.67
N GLN A 265 3.39 -2.83 -7.62
CA GLN A 265 2.13 -3.39 -7.10
C GLN A 265 1.03 -3.35 -8.17
N HIS A 266 -0.03 -4.13 -7.93
CA HIS A 266 -1.20 -4.17 -8.80
C HIS A 266 -1.75 -2.76 -9.08
N LEU A 267 -2.23 -2.54 -10.31
CA LEU A 267 -2.69 -1.22 -10.77
C LEU A 267 -3.73 -0.61 -9.82
N GLY A 268 -4.72 -1.40 -9.38
CA GLY A 268 -5.74 -0.94 -8.44
C GLY A 268 -5.17 -0.45 -7.10
N VAL A 269 -4.11 -1.10 -6.57
CA VAL A 269 -3.44 -0.68 -5.33
C VAL A 269 -2.70 0.64 -5.55
N ARG A 270 -2.06 0.80 -6.72
CA ARG A 270 -1.35 2.03 -7.07
C ARG A 270 -2.34 3.20 -7.24
N ILE A 271 -3.44 2.98 -7.96
CA ILE A 271 -4.51 4.00 -8.12
C ILE A 271 -5.02 4.39 -6.73
N PHE A 272 -5.42 3.42 -5.92
CA PHE A 272 -5.90 3.68 -4.57
C PHE A 272 -4.89 4.50 -3.74
N ALA A 273 -3.61 4.12 -3.74
CA ALA A 273 -2.59 4.83 -2.95
C ALA A 273 -2.37 6.28 -3.42
N TRP A 274 -2.33 6.52 -4.74
CA TRP A 274 -2.20 7.87 -5.29
C TRP A 274 -3.45 8.73 -5.06
N THR A 275 -4.64 8.14 -5.16
CA THR A 275 -5.90 8.81 -4.84
C THR A 275 -5.96 9.15 -3.35
N PHE A 276 -5.60 8.22 -2.47
CA PHE A 276 -5.56 8.45 -1.03
C PHE A 276 -4.57 9.56 -0.67
N PHE A 277 -3.38 9.59 -1.28
CA PHE A 277 -2.43 10.69 -1.15
C PHE A 277 -3.04 12.03 -1.56
N GLY A 278 -3.64 12.13 -2.75
CA GLY A 278 -4.25 13.38 -3.23
C GLY A 278 -5.39 13.87 -2.33
N LEU A 279 -6.24 12.96 -1.86
CA LEU A 279 -7.32 13.30 -0.92
C LEU A 279 -6.78 13.66 0.47
N THR A 280 -5.65 13.09 0.89
CA THR A 280 -4.98 13.46 2.16
C THR A 280 -4.47 14.88 2.10
N VAL A 281 -3.77 15.26 1.01
CA VAL A 281 -3.32 16.64 0.76
C VAL A 281 -4.51 17.62 0.77
N LEU A 282 -5.60 17.25 0.09
CA LEU A 282 -6.79 18.09 0.10
C LEU A 282 -7.36 18.23 1.51
N ALA A 283 -7.49 17.13 2.26
CA ALA A 283 -8.00 17.16 3.63
C ALA A 283 -7.12 17.99 4.57
N THR A 284 -5.79 17.90 4.47
CA THR A 284 -4.87 18.65 5.32
C THR A 284 -5.00 20.16 5.13
N LEU A 285 -5.12 20.61 3.89
CA LEU A 285 -5.33 22.03 3.57
C LEU A 285 -6.75 22.49 3.92
N TYR A 286 -7.75 21.69 3.58
CA TYR A 286 -9.17 22.01 3.78
C TYR A 286 -9.53 22.23 5.26
N PHE A 287 -8.96 21.41 6.16
CA PHE A 287 -9.16 21.57 7.61
C PHE A 287 -8.17 22.52 8.28
N GLY A 288 -7.22 23.10 7.53
CA GLY A 288 -6.24 24.04 8.09
C GLY A 288 -5.20 23.40 8.98
N TRP A 289 -4.86 22.13 8.76
CA TRP A 289 -3.76 21.48 9.47
C TRP A 289 -2.40 22.00 9.02
N HIS A 290 -2.29 22.30 7.73
CA HIS A 290 -1.03 22.55 7.05
C HIS A 290 -1.14 23.73 6.11
N TYR A 291 -0.04 24.46 5.98
CA TYR A 291 0.19 25.40 4.90
C TYR A 291 0.54 24.65 3.62
N ILE A 292 0.40 25.27 2.45
CA ILE A 292 0.69 24.61 1.16
C ILE A 292 2.16 24.18 1.09
N VAL A 293 3.06 25.01 1.61
CA VAL A 293 4.49 24.70 1.63
C VAL A 293 4.80 23.48 2.52
N ASP A 294 4.03 23.24 3.58
CA ASP A 294 4.17 22.07 4.44
C ASP A 294 3.98 20.78 3.64
N ASP A 295 3.01 20.78 2.71
CA ASP A 295 2.69 19.64 1.85
C ASP A 295 3.74 19.45 0.75
N ILE A 296 4.23 20.54 0.15
CA ILE A 296 5.33 20.49 -0.83
C ILE A 296 6.58 19.88 -0.18
N VAL A 297 6.96 20.38 1.00
CA VAL A 297 8.11 19.87 1.75
C VAL A 297 7.84 18.44 2.24
N GLY A 298 6.61 18.12 2.62
CA GLY A 298 6.17 16.76 2.91
C GLY A 298 6.45 15.80 1.76
N VAL A 299 6.09 16.14 0.52
CA VAL A 299 6.41 15.33 -0.67
C VAL A 299 7.92 15.13 -0.84
N ILE A 300 8.72 16.18 -0.64
CA ILE A 300 10.18 16.09 -0.72
C ILE A 300 10.73 15.13 0.34
N ILE A 301 10.27 15.24 1.60
CA ILE A 301 10.66 14.33 2.69
C ILE A 301 10.27 12.89 2.34
N GLY A 302 9.05 12.66 1.86
CA GLY A 302 8.56 11.34 1.48
C GLY A 302 9.39 10.71 0.37
N TYR A 303 9.75 11.50 -0.65
CA TYR A 303 10.66 11.07 -1.72
C TYR A 303 12.04 10.67 -1.19
N LEU A 304 12.67 11.55 -0.41
CA LEU A 304 13.99 11.31 0.18
C LEU A 304 13.98 10.08 1.08
N ALA A 305 12.94 9.91 1.89
CA ALA A 305 12.78 8.75 2.75
C ALA A 305 12.72 7.44 1.95
N VAL A 306 11.95 7.39 0.85
CA VAL A 306 11.90 6.20 -0.02
C VAL A 306 13.25 5.94 -0.68
N ALA A 307 13.91 6.97 -1.20
CA ALA A 307 15.17 6.86 -1.94
C ALA A 307 16.33 6.42 -1.03
N ILE A 308 16.49 7.06 0.13
CA ILE A 308 17.52 6.71 1.13
C ILE A 308 17.26 5.30 1.67
N ALA A 309 16.00 4.96 1.98
CA ALA A 309 15.66 3.62 2.44
C ALA A 309 15.94 2.55 1.37
N ALA A 310 15.71 2.87 0.08
CA ALA A 310 16.03 1.96 -1.02
C ALA A 310 17.53 1.67 -1.07
N ALA A 311 18.35 2.72 -0.99
CA ALA A 311 19.80 2.58 -0.94
C ALA A 311 20.27 1.79 0.29
N ALA A 312 19.76 2.13 1.48
CA ALA A 312 20.12 1.49 2.75
C ALA A 312 19.73 0.00 2.83
N THR A 313 18.76 -0.44 2.00
CA THR A 313 18.28 -1.83 1.97
C THR A 313 18.69 -2.60 0.71
N GLY A 314 19.60 -2.05 -0.09
CA GLY A 314 20.18 -2.73 -1.26
C GLY A 314 19.30 -2.71 -2.53
N HIS A 315 18.32 -1.81 -2.62
CA HIS A 315 17.44 -1.64 -3.79
C HIS A 315 17.88 -0.52 -4.76
N GLY A 316 18.96 0.21 -4.45
CA GLY A 316 19.54 1.29 -5.26
C GLY A 316 18.75 2.61 -5.19
N PHE A 317 19.44 3.75 -5.37
CA PHE A 317 18.88 5.10 -5.19
C PHE A 317 17.94 5.51 -6.36
N PHE A 318 18.40 5.33 -7.60
CA PHE A 318 17.65 5.61 -8.82
C PHE A 318 17.52 4.35 -9.66
N GLY A 319 16.52 3.51 -9.35
CA GLY A 319 15.97 2.58 -10.34
C GLY A 319 16.97 1.73 -11.13
N GLU A 320 18.03 1.20 -10.51
CA GLU A 320 18.58 -0.03 -11.06
C GLU A 320 17.45 -1.05 -11.02
N LYS A 321 16.93 -1.38 -12.21
CA LYS A 321 15.79 -2.26 -12.45
C LYS A 321 15.72 -3.29 -11.34
N SER A 322 14.68 -3.16 -10.50
CA SER A 322 14.57 -3.90 -9.25
C SER A 322 14.92 -5.36 -9.51
N ILE A 323 15.62 -5.99 -8.57
CA ILE A 323 15.95 -7.42 -8.66
C ILE A 323 14.69 -8.24 -8.98
N VAL A 324 13.51 -7.75 -8.55
CA VAL A 324 12.18 -8.27 -8.90
C VAL A 324 11.82 -8.07 -10.37
N ALA A 325 12.05 -6.89 -10.97
CA ALA A 325 11.87 -6.66 -12.40
C ALA A 325 12.85 -7.50 -13.24
N LYS A 326 14.11 -7.65 -12.82
CA LYS A 326 15.07 -8.57 -13.45
C LYS A 326 14.63 -10.03 -13.33
N ALA A 327 14.08 -10.44 -12.19
CA ALA A 327 13.57 -11.80 -11.97
C ALA A 327 12.29 -12.09 -12.77
N LEU A 328 11.37 -11.13 -12.85
CA LEU A 328 10.16 -11.22 -13.67
C LEU A 328 10.50 -11.23 -15.18
N ASN A 329 11.48 -10.43 -15.61
CA ASN A 329 11.97 -10.47 -16.98
C ASN A 329 12.66 -11.81 -17.28
N ARG A 330 13.46 -12.35 -16.35
CA ARG A 330 14.04 -13.70 -16.51
C ARG A 330 12.96 -14.77 -16.64
N ARG A 331 11.88 -14.71 -15.83
CA ARG A 331 10.76 -15.64 -15.94
C ARG A 331 10.05 -15.56 -17.29
N ARG A 332 9.75 -14.35 -17.77
CA ARG A 332 9.15 -14.16 -19.10
C ARG A 332 10.06 -14.64 -20.23
N LEU A 333 11.38 -14.43 -20.10
CA LEU A 333 12.36 -14.93 -21.05
C LEU A 333 12.43 -16.46 -21.04
N THR A 334 12.40 -17.11 -19.87
CA THR A 334 12.39 -18.58 -19.78
C THR A 334 11.08 -19.20 -20.24
N GLU A 335 9.92 -18.57 -19.95
CA GLU A 335 8.61 -19.04 -20.42
C GLU A 335 8.46 -18.86 -21.94
N GLY A 336 8.92 -17.72 -22.48
CA GLY A 336 8.97 -17.47 -23.91
C GLY A 336 9.93 -18.39 -24.66
N GLN A 337 11.09 -18.71 -24.07
CA GLN A 337 12.03 -19.70 -24.63
C GLN A 337 11.46 -21.13 -24.58
N GLY A 338 10.70 -21.49 -23.53
CA GLY A 338 9.97 -22.75 -23.45
C GLY A 338 8.95 -22.90 -24.58
N GLN A 339 8.10 -21.89 -24.78
CA GLN A 339 7.11 -21.90 -25.87
C GLN A 339 7.73 -21.96 -27.26
N VAL A 340 8.85 -21.27 -27.50
CA VAL A 340 9.56 -21.35 -28.78
C VAL A 340 10.16 -22.74 -28.98
N ARG A 341 10.72 -23.36 -27.94
CA ARG A 341 11.28 -24.71 -28.02
C ARG A 341 10.21 -25.76 -28.26
N ASP A 342 9.07 -25.67 -27.58
CA ASP A 342 7.92 -26.56 -27.77
C ASP A 342 7.33 -26.41 -29.17
N ALA A 343 7.26 -25.19 -29.72
CA ALA A 343 6.81 -24.95 -31.10
C ALA A 343 7.77 -25.55 -32.14
N VAL A 344 9.08 -25.42 -31.91
CA VAL A 344 10.11 -26.00 -32.79
C VAL A 344 10.08 -27.53 -32.71
N ASP A 345 9.99 -28.12 -31.51
CA ASP A 345 9.90 -29.57 -31.32
C ASP A 345 8.61 -30.14 -31.96
N HIS A 346 7.48 -29.44 -31.82
CA HIS A 346 6.22 -29.81 -32.49
C HIS A 346 6.35 -29.77 -34.02
N GLN A 347 7.05 -28.77 -34.58
CA GLN A 347 7.28 -28.66 -36.02
C GLN A 347 8.26 -29.72 -36.54
N ILE A 348 9.30 -30.07 -35.77
CA ILE A 348 10.24 -31.16 -36.08
C ILE A 348 9.51 -32.51 -36.05
N HIS A 349 8.67 -32.77 -35.05
CA HIS A 349 7.88 -34.00 -34.97
C HIS A 349 6.85 -34.13 -36.09
N HIS A 350 6.21 -33.03 -36.50
CA HIS A 350 5.32 -33.04 -37.67
C HIS A 350 6.07 -33.30 -38.98
N HIS A 351 7.25 -32.72 -39.18
CA HIS A 351 8.07 -33.00 -40.36
C HIS A 351 8.61 -34.44 -40.39
N ALA A 352 9.02 -34.98 -39.23
CA ALA A 352 9.45 -36.37 -39.12
C ALA A 352 8.30 -37.36 -39.39
N ALA A 353 7.10 -37.08 -38.87
CA ALA A 353 5.91 -37.89 -39.12
C ALA A 353 5.46 -37.84 -40.59
N ALA A 354 5.55 -36.66 -41.24
CA ALA A 354 5.24 -36.52 -42.67
C ALA A 354 6.25 -37.25 -43.57
N GLN A 355 7.53 -37.29 -43.19
CA GLN A 355 8.56 -38.05 -43.91
C GLN A 355 8.39 -39.56 -43.75
N ASP A 356 7.97 -40.04 -42.57
CA ASP A 356 7.73 -41.46 -42.32
C ASP A 356 6.44 -41.97 -43.02
N ALA A 357 5.40 -41.12 -43.08
CA ALA A 357 4.20 -41.38 -43.86
C ALA A 357 4.49 -41.45 -45.37
N GLY A 358 5.34 -40.56 -45.89
CA GLY A 358 5.78 -40.56 -47.29
C GLY A 358 6.60 -41.79 -47.68
N LYS A 359 7.42 -42.33 -46.76
CA LYS A 359 8.15 -43.59 -46.99
C LYS A 359 7.23 -44.82 -46.99
N ARG A 360 6.22 -44.86 -46.11
CA ARG A 360 5.22 -45.95 -46.09
C ARG A 360 4.31 -45.97 -47.32
N SER A 361 3.96 -44.81 -47.88
CA SER A 361 3.15 -44.75 -49.10
C SER A 361 3.89 -45.22 -50.36
N VAL A 362 5.21 -44.99 -50.44
CA VAL A 362 6.03 -45.48 -51.58
C VAL A 362 6.23 -46.99 -51.51
N GLN A 363 6.27 -47.56 -50.31
CA GLN A 363 6.47 -49.01 -50.12
C GLN A 363 5.20 -49.83 -50.41
N HIS A 364 4.01 -49.25 -50.25
CA HIS A 364 2.74 -49.93 -50.57
C HIS A 364 2.33 -49.85 -52.05
N GLN A 365 2.90 -48.93 -52.84
CA GLN A 365 2.50 -48.72 -54.23
C GLN A 365 3.28 -49.58 -55.26
N HIS A 366 4.21 -50.42 -54.81
CA HIS A 366 4.99 -51.32 -55.67
C HIS A 366 4.59 -52.80 -55.60
N GLN A 367 3.53 -53.17 -54.86
CA GLN A 367 3.26 -54.58 -54.61
C GLN A 367 2.01 -55.17 -55.29
N HIS A 368 1.20 -54.41 -56.03
CA HIS A 368 0.07 -55.00 -56.77
C HIS A 368 -0.17 -54.35 -58.14
N GLN A 369 0.56 -54.82 -59.15
CA GLN A 369 0.13 -54.80 -60.55
C GLN A 369 0.59 -56.10 -61.25
N HIS A 370 -0.31 -57.07 -61.40
CA HIS A 370 -0.45 -57.88 -62.62
C HIS A 370 -1.80 -58.65 -62.63
N PRO A 371 -2.49 -58.78 -63.78
CA PRO A 371 -3.86 -59.26 -63.88
C PRO A 371 -3.97 -60.68 -64.48
N ASP A 372 -5.17 -61.28 -64.35
CA ASP A 372 -5.81 -62.28 -65.24
C ASP A 372 -7.10 -62.78 -64.54
N HIS A 373 -8.22 -63.22 -65.13
CA HIS A 373 -8.90 -63.06 -66.41
C HIS A 373 -10.27 -63.81 -66.23
N HIS A 374 -11.36 -63.35 -66.88
CA HIS A 374 -12.56 -64.09 -67.35
C HIS A 374 -13.99 -63.91 -66.76
N LEU A 375 -14.88 -63.42 -67.67
CA LEU A 375 -16.26 -63.84 -68.05
C LEU A 375 -17.42 -63.70 -67.02
N ALA A 376 -18.65 -63.26 -67.34
CA ALA A 376 -19.33 -62.82 -68.56
C ALA A 376 -20.69 -62.13 -68.25
N GLN A 377 -21.06 -61.13 -69.07
CA GLN A 377 -22.38 -60.77 -69.64
C GLN A 377 -23.62 -60.34 -68.79
N GLN A 378 -24.25 -59.25 -69.29
CA GLN A 378 -25.44 -58.44 -68.86
C GLN A 378 -26.82 -59.09 -69.23
N PRO A 379 -28.05 -58.45 -69.19
CA PRO A 379 -28.48 -57.04 -68.88
C PRO A 379 -29.86 -56.77 -68.15
N SER A 380 -30.14 -55.46 -67.91
CA SER A 380 -31.44 -54.70 -67.88
C SER A 380 -32.44 -54.82 -66.68
N ALA A 381 -32.78 -53.73 -65.95
CA ALA A 381 -33.91 -52.74 -66.09
C ALA A 381 -35.31 -53.30 -65.63
N ALA A 382 -36.28 -52.64 -64.97
CA ALA A 382 -36.64 -51.24 -64.68
C ALA A 382 -37.78 -51.15 -63.59
N GLN A 383 -37.96 -49.96 -62.97
CA GLN A 383 -39.25 -49.22 -62.69
C GLN A 383 -40.32 -49.81 -61.73
N ASP A 384 -41.19 -49.11 -60.96
CA ASP A 384 -41.60 -47.69 -60.79
C ASP A 384 -42.70 -47.59 -59.66
N ARG A 385 -43.03 -46.34 -59.22
CA ARG A 385 -44.25 -45.80 -58.55
C ARG A 385 -44.37 -45.82 -57.00
N ARG A 386 -44.92 -44.83 -56.27
CA ARG A 386 -45.27 -43.37 -56.36
C ARG A 386 -46.00 -42.96 -55.00
N PRO A 387 -46.48 -41.71 -54.73
CA PRO A 387 -46.29 -40.99 -53.44
C PRO A 387 -47.56 -40.43 -52.72
N ARG A 388 -47.36 -39.62 -51.63
CA ARG A 388 -48.13 -38.47 -51.03
C ARG A 388 -48.27 -38.59 -49.49
N GLN A 389 -47.91 -37.66 -48.57
CA GLN A 389 -48.23 -36.25 -48.23
C GLN A 389 -49.46 -35.99 -47.30
N ASN A 390 -49.19 -35.26 -46.20
CA ASN A 390 -50.01 -34.32 -45.37
C ASN A 390 -50.67 -34.76 -44.01
N ALA A 391 -50.03 -34.34 -42.88
CA ALA A 391 -50.44 -33.50 -41.71
C ALA A 391 -51.91 -33.43 -41.17
N PRO A 392 -52.21 -32.72 -40.05
CA PRO A 392 -51.64 -32.64 -38.68
C PRO A 392 -52.76 -32.74 -37.57
N LEU A 393 -52.46 -32.59 -36.25
CA LEU A 393 -53.41 -32.09 -35.21
C LEU A 393 -52.75 -31.84 -33.83
N GLN A 394 -53.49 -31.11 -32.98
CA GLN A 394 -53.10 -30.17 -31.92
C GLN A 394 -53.01 -30.74 -30.47
N ASP A 395 -52.33 -29.97 -29.60
CA ASP A 395 -52.37 -29.93 -28.12
C ASP A 395 -53.67 -29.22 -27.62
N PRO A 396 -54.20 -29.39 -26.38
CA PRO A 396 -53.82 -28.49 -25.24
C PRO A 396 -54.14 -28.95 -23.77
N ARG A 397 -53.57 -28.21 -22.77
CA ARG A 397 -54.05 -27.90 -21.37
C ARG A 397 -53.67 -28.87 -20.22
N HIS A 398 -53.46 -28.49 -18.94
CA HIS A 398 -53.49 -27.24 -18.14
C HIS A 398 -52.88 -27.52 -16.72
N GLU A 399 -52.22 -26.53 -16.11
CA GLU A 399 -52.05 -26.29 -14.64
C GLU A 399 -53.36 -25.70 -14.02
N PRO A 400 -53.51 -25.31 -12.71
CA PRO A 400 -52.60 -25.32 -11.54
C PRO A 400 -53.26 -25.77 -10.19
N SER A 401 -52.47 -25.81 -9.11
CA SER A 401 -52.70 -25.10 -7.82
C SER A 401 -51.50 -25.23 -6.89
#